data_AF-A0A4D4KXD8-F1
#
_entry.id   AF-A0A4D4KXD8-F1
#
_cell.length_a   1.000
_cell.length_b   1.000
_cell.length_c   1.000
_cell.angle_alpha   90.00
_cell.angle_beta   90.00
_cell.angle_gamma   90.00
#
_symmetry.space_group_name_H-M   'P 1'
#
loop_
_entity.id
_entity.type
_entity.pdbx_description
1 polymer ?
#
loop_
_entity_poly.entity_id
_entity_poly.type
_entity_poly.pdbx_seq_one_letter_code
_entity_poly.pdbx_strand_id
1 'polypeptide(L)' 'MRLVPLPAGLAADHEASHVLQRRIAADTGCETAITSWDGRGFLRLSAHLYNTVSDYERLAEHLPGLLRA' A
#
# COMPACT_ATOMS: atom_id res chain seq x y z
N MET A 1 1.85 -5.19 13.23
CA MET A 1 2.24 -4.52 11.98
C MET A 1 2.94 -5.51 11.07
N ARG A 2 2.72 -5.46 9.75
CA ARG A 2 3.36 -6.34 8.77
C ARG A 2 3.78 -5.55 7.54
N LEU A 3 5.02 -5.73 7.09
CA LEU A 3 5.46 -5.29 5.75
C LEU A 3 5.14 -6.39 4.74
N VAL A 4 4.38 -6.03 3.71
CA VAL A 4 4.03 -6.89 2.58
C VAL A 4 4.83 -6.41 1.36
N PRO A 5 5.66 -7.27 0.75
CA PRO A 5 6.42 -6.86 -0.42
C PRO A 5 5.48 -6.55 -1.59
N LEU A 6 5.74 -5.43 -2.27
CA LEU A 6 5.07 -5.09 -3.51
C LEU A 6 5.67 -5.88 -4.69
N PRO A 7 4.94 -5.99 -5.81
CA PRO A 7 5.50 -6.44 -7.08
C PRO A 7 6.79 -5.70 -7.46
N ALA A 8 7.71 -6.39 -8.14
CA ALA A 8 8.97 -5.80 -8.56
C ALA A 8 8.73 -4.56 -9.46
N GLY A 9 9.55 -3.52 -9.28
CA GLY A 9 9.44 -2.26 -10.02
C GLY A 9 8.44 -1.26 -9.42
N LEU A 10 7.53 -1.67 -8.53
CA LEU A 10 6.63 -0.75 -7.84
C LEU A 10 7.29 -0.16 -6.59
N ALA A 11 7.22 1.17 -6.47
CA ALA A 11 7.76 1.92 -5.34
C ALA A 11 9.20 1.50 -5.00
N ALA A 12 10.06 1.42 -6.02
CA ALA A 12 11.46 1.02 -5.85
C ALA A 12 12.33 2.11 -5.20
N ASP A 13 11.87 3.36 -5.21
CA ASP A 13 12.52 4.53 -4.62
C ASP A 13 11.53 5.38 -3.81
N HIS A 14 12.04 6.44 -3.17
CA HIS A 14 11.27 7.30 -2.28
C HIS A 14 10.15 8.06 -3.00
N GLU A 15 10.44 8.67 -4.15
CA GLU A 15 9.46 9.40 -4.97
C GLU A 15 8.32 8.49 -5.41
N ALA A 16 8.64 7.33 -5.97
CA ALA A 16 7.68 6.34 -6.42
C ALA A 16 6.80 5.82 -5.26
N SER A 17 7.37 5.69 -4.05
CA SER A 17 6.59 5.28 -2.88
C SER A 17 5.52 6.29 -2.50
N HIS A 18 5.82 7.58 -2.58
CA HIS A 18 4.87 8.65 -2.30
C HIS A 18 3.80 8.78 -3.39
N VAL A 19 4.17 8.60 -4.65
CA VAL A 19 3.20 8.55 -5.76
C VAL A 19 2.22 7.41 -5.55
N LEU A 20 2.71 6.21 -5.25
CA LEU A 20 1.85 5.04 -5.03
C LEU A 20 0.95 5.22 -3.80
N GLN A 21 1.50 5.74 -2.69
CA GLN A 21 0.72 6.05 -1.49
C GLN A 21 -0.47 6.96 -1.80
N ARG A 22 -0.24 8.09 -2.49
CA ARG A 22 -1.30 9.04 -2.85
C ARG A 22 -2.35 8.41 -3.75
N ARG A 23 -1.93 7.57 -4.71
CA ARG A 23 -2.85 6.86 -5.60
C ARG A 23 -3.74 5.88 -4.83
N ILE A 24 -3.16 5.09 -3.91
CA ILE A 24 -3.94 4.20 -3.04
C ILE A 24 -4.95 4.98 -2.21
N ALA A 25 -4.53 6.10 -1.61
CA ALA A 25 -5.43 6.95 -0.82
C ALA A 25 -6.59 7.51 -1.67
N ALA A 26 -6.30 8.02 -2.87
CA ALA A 26 -7.31 8.58 -3.77
C ALA A 26 -8.32 7.53 -4.25
N ASP A 27 -7.85 6.33 -4.61
CA ASP A 27 -8.69 5.30 -5.22
C ASP A 27 -9.47 4.47 -4.19
N THR A 28 -8.92 4.31 -2.98
CA THR A 28 -9.50 3.40 -1.96
C THR A 28 -10.07 4.14 -0.75
N GLY A 29 -9.69 5.39 -0.52
CA GLY A 29 -9.97 6.13 0.72
C GLY A 29 -9.15 5.65 1.92
N CYS A 30 -8.20 4.73 1.73
CA CYS A 30 -7.36 4.19 2.80
C CYS A 30 -5.96 4.83 2.80
N GLU A 31 -5.59 5.44 3.93
CA GLU A 31 -4.23 5.90 4.14
C GLU A 31 -3.30 4.72 4.42
N THR A 32 -2.21 4.63 3.65
CA THR A 32 -1.23 3.55 3.75
C THR A 32 0.17 4.10 3.89
N ALA A 33 1.09 3.32 4.47
CA ALA A 33 2.51 3.65 4.44
C ALA A 33 3.22 2.72 3.46
N ILE A 34 3.89 3.32 2.48
CA ILE A 34 4.77 2.62 1.55
C ILE A 34 6.22 2.98 1.91
N THR A 35 7.10 1.98 1.92
CA THR A 35 8.53 2.19 2.16
C THR A 35 9.32 1.46 1.11
N SER A 36 10.37 2.10 0.63
CA SER A 36 11.29 1.53 -0.35
C SER A 36 12.60 1.19 0.35
N TRP A 37 13.10 -0.02 0.10
CA TRP A 37 14.38 -0.48 0.62
C TRP A 37 15.05 -1.36 -0.41
N ASP A 38 16.32 -1.06 -0.73
CA ASP A 38 17.13 -1.83 -1.68
C ASP A 38 16.43 -2.07 -3.03
N GLY A 39 15.87 -1.00 -3.62
CA GLY A 39 15.14 -1.06 -4.88
C GLY A 39 13.80 -1.79 -4.83
N ARG A 40 13.29 -2.13 -3.63
CA ARG A 40 12.03 -2.86 -3.44
C ARG A 40 11.03 -2.09 -2.58
N GLY A 41 9.79 -2.01 -3.06
CA GLY A 41 8.67 -1.42 -2.32
C GLY A 41 8.01 -2.39 -1.34
N PHE A 42 7.52 -1.85 -0.24
CA PHE A 42 6.77 -2.57 0.79
C PHE A 42 5.56 -1.75 1.24
N LEU A 43 4.40 -2.38 1.27
CA LEU A 43 3.20 -1.85 1.93
C LEU A 43 3.19 -2.25 3.41
N ARG A 44 3.04 -1.28 4.31
CA ARG A 44 2.89 -1.55 5.74
C ARG A 44 1.41 -1.65 6.12
N LEU A 45 1.00 -2.84 6.55
CA LEU A 45 -0.28 -3.07 7.20
C LEU A 45 -0.14 -2.83 8.71
N SER A 46 -0.87 -1.82 9.19
CA SER A 46 -0.97 -1.48 10.60
C SER A 46 -2.36 -1.82 11.10
N ALA A 47 -2.43 -2.64 12.15
CA ALA A 47 -3.67 -2.91 12.86
C ALA A 47 -3.68 -2.14 14.16
N HIS A 48 -4.74 -1.36 14.34
CA HIS A 48 -4.99 -0.55 15.51
C HIS A 48 -6.44 -0.74 15.98
N LEU A 49 -6.73 -0.27 17.20
CA LEU A 49 -8.05 -0.38 17.82
C LEU A 49 -9.19 0.24 16.98
N TYR A 50 -8.86 1.21 16.12
CA TYR A 50 -9.80 1.90 15.25
C TYR A 50 -9.98 1.24 13.88
N ASN A 51 -9.25 0.16 13.58
CA ASN A 51 -9.46 -0.60 12.35
C ASN A 51 -10.41 -1.77 12.58
N THR A 52 -11.19 -2.09 11.56
CA THR A 52 -12.11 -3.22 11.51
C THR A 52 -11.70 -4.19 10.40
N VAL A 53 -12.27 -5.39 10.39
CA VAL A 53 -12.04 -6.38 9.32
C VAL A 53 -12.40 -5.78 7.95
N SER A 54 -13.50 -5.03 7.87
CA SER A 54 -13.98 -4.43 6.62
C SER A 54 -13.03 -3.39 6.02
N ASP A 55 -12.20 -2.72 6.83
CA ASP A 55 -11.16 -1.82 6.31
C ASP A 55 -10.12 -2.60 5.48
N TYR A 56 -9.75 -3.80 5.93
CA TYR A 56 -8.81 -4.67 5.23
C TYR A 56 -9.43 -5.33 4.01
N GLU A 57 -10.71 -5.70 4.08
CA GLU A 57 -11.46 -6.25 2.94
C GLU A 57 -11.54 -5.24 1.79
N ARG A 58 -11.90 -3.98 2.10
CA ARG A 58 -11.90 -2.87 1.13
C ARG A 58 -10.53 -2.70 0.47
N LEU A 59 -9.46 -2.70 1.27
CA LEU A 59 -8.11 -2.61 0.74
C LEU A 59 -7.81 -3.80 -0.19
N ALA A 60 -8.10 -5.03 0.25
CA ALA A 60 -7.82 -6.25 -0.51
C ALA A 60 -8.61 -6.35 -1.83
N GLU A 61 -9.84 -5.81 -1.88
CA GLU A 61 -10.67 -5.77 -3.07
C GLU A 61 -10.10 -4.84 -4.14
N HIS A 62 -9.63 -3.64 -3.76
CA HIS A 62 -9.21 -2.62 -4.72
C HIS A 62 -7.72 -2.65 -5.07
N LEU A 63 -6.84 -3.05 -4.14
CA LEU A 63 -5.38 -2.99 -4.35
C LEU A 63 -4.90 -3.78 -5.58
N PRO A 64 -5.36 -5.02 -5.83
CA PRO A 64 -4.87 -5.80 -6.97
C PRO A 64 -5.11 -5.12 -8.32
N GLY A 65 -6.23 -4.41 -8.48
CA GLY A 65 -6.51 -3.65 -9.70
C GLY A 65 -5.59 -2.44 -9.83
N LEU A 66 -5.36 -1.73 -8.73
CA LEU A 66 -4.49 -0.55 -8.68
C LEU A 66 -3.02 -0.89 -9.00
N LEU A 67 -2.53 -2.02 -8.48
CA LEU A 67 -1.13 -2.43 -8.62
C LEU A 67 -0.77 -3.10 -9.96
N ARG A 68 -1.76 -3.44 -10.79
CA ARG A 68 -1.56 -4.12 -12.09
C ARG A 68 -1.46 -3.15 -13.28
N ALA A 69 -1.67 -1.85 -13.07
CA ALA A 69 -1.59 -0.81 -14.08
C ALA A 69 -0.28 -0.03 -13.97
#